data_AF-A0A957X7L9-F1
#
_entry.id   AF-A0A957X7L9-F1
#
_cell.length_a   1.000
_cell.length_b   1.000
_cell.length_c   1.000
_cell.angle_alpha   90.00
_cell.angle_beta   90.00
_cell.angle_gamma   90.00
#
_symmetry.space_group_name_H-M   'P 1'
#
loop_
_entity.id
_entity.type
_entity.pdbx_description
1 polymer ?
#
loop_
_entity_poly.entity_id
_entity_poly.type
_entity_poly.pdbx_seq_one_letter_code
_entity_poly.pdbx_strand_id
1 'polypeptide(L)'
;VLSIIHRDWFTMLVILLWWLVSRTIKIWMHLQRRRSSIIILPFYIFFIYLNALLRIYAFFTMNHQSWVTRWDSTRVRRLGFVRSFLSYAATGVMVIFVVLVINVIYNQRMLLANITDPNLITAEDKLPGYDLAAAKDQMVTTLPSLDNVGAKSVAEGVTPYEIGVGDTVALLAQKYGVDERAITLDAESWKIGERVQIQLPFKQYQEYRQALPAMSTTGSGAQIVYRPEINAITVAGTMAVVDIPTIYRVIDNEDVLADEGDGVYLLKVNLELKRHTILLVEGPQVTWLKLRSNQQGAVRIFADSANIAINNTKLSSWDPDLGDFDHETTDGRAHIRVNNGRMDIVDSEVAYLGQPKLRNSGGGVYGLSWRVENSSRFEHELTTGTFENNNIPDNYMGFYSFGATGMTIRGNRVYNNMEYGLDPHDDSNNFIVENNEIFGNGNHG
;
A
#
# COMPACT_ATOMS: atom_id res chain seq x y z
N VAL A 1 2.71 -17.88 26.15
CA VAL A 1 3.41 -18.92 25.35
C VAL A 1 3.75 -18.40 23.97
N LEU A 2 2.76 -18.05 23.13
CA LEU A 2 3.01 -17.42 21.81
C LEU A 2 3.89 -16.15 21.90
N SER A 3 3.60 -15.24 22.84
CA SER A 3 4.43 -14.03 23.02
C SER A 3 5.89 -14.33 23.43
N ILE A 4 6.13 -15.45 24.13
CA ILE A 4 7.50 -15.88 24.51
C ILE A 4 8.23 -16.44 23.28
N ILE A 5 7.53 -17.22 22.44
CA ILE A 5 8.08 -17.79 21.21
C ILE A 5 8.48 -16.66 20.23
N HIS A 6 7.67 -15.61 20.13
CA HIS A 6 7.93 -14.45 19.27
C HIS A 6 8.82 -13.37 19.91
N ARG A 7 9.37 -13.62 21.11
CA ARG A 7 10.20 -12.65 21.86
C ARG A 7 9.55 -11.28 22.10
N ASP A 8 8.22 -11.21 22.08
CA ASP A 8 7.46 -10.00 22.41
C ASP A 8 7.28 -9.89 23.93
N TRP A 9 8.30 -9.32 24.57
CA TRP A 9 8.39 -9.16 26.02
C TRP A 9 7.39 -8.12 26.55
N PHE A 10 7.03 -7.12 25.74
CA PHE A 10 6.09 -6.08 26.14
C PHE A 10 4.69 -6.67 26.33
N THR A 11 4.19 -7.40 25.33
CA THR A 11 2.89 -8.08 25.41
C THR A 11 2.86 -9.11 26.53
N MET A 12 3.96 -9.85 26.74
CA MET A 12 4.08 -10.77 27.88
C MET A 12 3.89 -10.05 29.23
N LEU A 13 4.55 -8.90 29.40
CA LEU A 13 4.52 -8.14 30.65
C LEU A 13 3.12 -7.57 30.89
N VAL A 14 2.48 -7.02 29.86
CA VAL A 14 1.09 -6.53 29.93
C VAL A 14 0.12 -7.64 30.35
N ILE A 15 0.23 -8.83 29.76
CA ILE A 15 -0.66 -9.96 30.11
C ILE A 15 -0.43 -10.42 31.55
N LEU A 16 0.83 -10.51 32.00
CA LEU A 16 1.16 -10.87 33.38
C LEU A 16 0.63 -9.84 34.38
N LEU A 17 0.80 -8.56 34.07
CA LEU A 17 0.36 -7.46 34.92
C LEU A 17 -1.18 -7.41 34.99
N TRP A 18 -1.85 -7.63 33.86
CA TRP A 18 -3.31 -7.79 33.81
C TRP A 18 -3.81 -8.95 34.68
N TRP A 19 -3.14 -10.11 34.64
CA TRP A 19 -3.50 -11.25 35.50
C TRP A 19 -3.34 -10.93 36.99
N LEU A 20 -2.25 -10.27 37.36
CA LEU A 20 -2.00 -9.86 38.74
C LEU A 20 -3.06 -8.86 39.22
N VAL A 21 -3.34 -7.82 38.44
CA VAL A 21 -4.31 -6.77 38.80
C VAL A 21 -5.72 -7.36 38.92
N SER A 22 -6.18 -8.11 37.92
CA SER A 22 -7.52 -8.73 37.92
C SER A 22 -7.76 -9.61 39.16
N ARG A 23 -6.75 -10.38 39.58
CA ARG A 23 -6.87 -11.31 40.71
C ARG A 23 -6.71 -10.61 42.05
N THR A 24 -5.91 -9.57 42.11
CA THR A 24 -5.78 -8.70 43.29
C THR A 24 -7.11 -8.03 43.62
N ILE A 25 -7.85 -7.56 42.61
CA ILE A 25 -9.19 -6.97 42.79
C ILE A 25 -10.15 -7.97 43.46
N LYS A 26 -10.12 -9.25 43.10
CA LYS A 26 -11.01 -10.27 43.69
C LYS A 26 -10.75 -10.53 45.17
N ILE A 27 -9.51 -10.41 45.63
CA ILE A 27 -9.15 -10.60 47.04
C ILE A 27 -8.97 -9.26 47.78
N TRP A 28 -9.34 -8.15 47.15
CA TRP A 28 -9.08 -6.80 47.62
C TRP A 28 -9.66 -6.54 49.02
N MET A 29 -10.90 -6.99 49.28
CA MET A 29 -11.51 -6.85 50.61
C MET A 29 -10.73 -7.58 51.71
N HIS A 30 -10.05 -8.68 51.39
CA HIS A 30 -9.21 -9.40 52.36
C HIS A 30 -7.87 -8.67 52.57
N LEU A 31 -7.25 -8.20 51.48
CA LEU A 31 -5.99 -7.44 51.54
C LEU A 31 -6.13 -6.11 52.27
N GLN A 32 -7.30 -5.47 52.21
CA GLN A 32 -7.61 -4.27 52.99
C GLN A 32 -7.56 -4.51 54.50
N ARG A 33 -8.00 -5.69 54.97
CA ARG A 33 -8.01 -6.04 56.40
C ARG A 33 -6.65 -6.53 56.91
N ARG A 34 -5.84 -7.16 56.06
CA ARG A 34 -4.51 -7.67 56.42
C ARG A 34 -3.54 -7.52 55.26
N ARG A 35 -2.84 -6.37 55.23
CA ARG A 35 -1.91 -6.02 54.13
C ARG A 35 -0.73 -6.99 54.00
N SER A 36 -0.30 -7.64 55.09
CA SER A 36 0.77 -8.65 55.06
C SER A 36 0.39 -9.95 54.33
N SER A 37 -0.90 -10.16 54.01
CA SER A 37 -1.38 -11.32 53.27
C SER A 37 -1.10 -11.25 51.76
N ILE A 38 -0.41 -10.22 51.25
CA ILE A 38 -0.09 -10.10 49.81
C ILE A 38 0.77 -11.26 49.29
N ILE A 39 1.56 -11.89 50.17
CA ILE A 39 2.37 -13.09 49.88
C ILE A 39 1.49 -14.27 49.46
N ILE A 40 0.20 -14.27 49.80
CA ILE A 40 -0.75 -15.33 49.42
C ILE A 40 -1.18 -15.19 47.95
N LEU A 41 -1.06 -14.01 47.33
CA LEU A 41 -1.57 -13.74 45.98
C LEU A 41 -1.00 -14.69 44.91
N PRO A 42 0.32 -14.97 44.82
CA PRO A 42 0.85 -15.91 43.84
C PRO A 42 0.31 -17.34 44.03
N PHE A 43 0.19 -17.79 45.28
CA PHE A 43 -0.37 -19.11 45.61
C PHE A 43 -1.87 -19.18 45.30
N TYR A 44 -2.62 -18.10 45.54
CA TYR A 44 -4.03 -18.00 45.20
C TYR A 44 -4.24 -18.04 43.68
N ILE A 45 -3.43 -17.31 42.92
CA ILE A 45 -3.47 -17.33 41.44
C ILE A 45 -3.16 -18.73 40.92
N PHE A 46 -2.08 -19.35 41.41
CA PHE A 46 -1.72 -20.71 41.04
C PHE A 46 -2.84 -21.70 41.35
N PHE A 47 -3.40 -21.64 42.57
CA PHE A 47 -4.47 -22.53 42.98
C PHE A 47 -5.74 -22.33 42.16
N ILE A 48 -6.08 -21.10 41.77
CA ILE A 48 -7.22 -20.84 40.86
C ILE A 48 -7.03 -21.54 39.52
N TYR A 49 -5.85 -21.44 38.92
CA TYR A 49 -5.59 -22.05 37.62
C TYR A 49 -5.54 -23.58 37.72
N LEU A 50 -4.97 -24.12 38.80
CA LEU A 50 -5.03 -25.54 39.10
C LEU A 50 -6.48 -26.01 39.29
N ASN A 51 -7.30 -25.26 40.01
CA ASN A 51 -8.72 -25.57 40.20
C ASN A 51 -9.51 -25.46 38.89
N ALA A 52 -9.16 -24.50 38.02
CA ALA A 52 -9.77 -24.39 36.70
C ALA A 52 -9.45 -25.63 35.84
N LEU A 53 -8.19 -26.09 35.84
CA LEU A 53 -7.80 -27.34 35.17
C LEU A 53 -8.53 -28.55 35.76
N LEU A 54 -8.61 -28.64 37.09
CA LEU A 54 -9.35 -29.71 37.76
C LEU A 54 -10.85 -29.67 37.46
N ARG A 55 -11.45 -28.48 37.34
CA ARG A 55 -12.86 -28.32 36.97
C ARG A 55 -13.12 -28.68 35.52
N ILE A 56 -12.19 -28.34 34.62
CA ILE A 56 -12.26 -28.75 33.21
C ILE A 56 -12.15 -30.27 33.12
N TYR A 57 -11.16 -30.87 33.80
CA TYR A 57 -11.02 -32.31 33.88
C TYR A 57 -12.28 -32.97 34.48
N ALA A 58 -12.76 -32.45 35.63
CA ALA A 58 -13.95 -32.94 36.30
C ALA A 58 -15.20 -32.81 35.44
N PHE A 59 -15.34 -31.74 34.65
CA PHE A 59 -16.44 -31.54 33.71
C PHE A 59 -16.46 -32.62 32.63
N PHE A 60 -15.28 -33.00 32.11
CA PHE A 60 -15.17 -34.08 31.13
C PHE A 60 -15.30 -35.48 31.76
N THR A 61 -14.92 -35.65 33.02
CA THR A 61 -15.07 -36.92 33.75
C THR A 61 -16.37 -37.03 34.54
N MET A 62 -17.23 -36.00 34.53
CA MET A 62 -18.44 -35.91 35.34
C MET A 62 -19.43 -37.03 35.02
N ASN A 63 -19.40 -37.51 33.78
CA ASN A 63 -20.24 -38.59 33.29
C ASN A 63 -19.76 -39.99 33.73
N HIS A 64 -18.64 -40.08 34.45
CA HIS A 64 -18.06 -41.32 34.96
C HIS A 64 -18.22 -41.49 36.47
N GLN A 65 -18.81 -40.53 37.19
CA GLN A 65 -18.99 -40.61 38.65
C GLN A 65 -20.42 -41.03 39.02
N SER A 66 -20.54 -42.10 39.82
CA SER A 66 -21.78 -42.59 40.40
C SER A 66 -21.80 -42.33 41.91
N TRP A 67 -22.97 -42.03 42.46
CA TRP A 67 -23.14 -41.86 43.91
C TRP A 67 -22.94 -43.21 44.63
N VAL A 68 -22.11 -43.19 45.67
CA VAL A 68 -21.60 -44.36 46.41
C VAL A 68 -22.70 -45.29 46.96
N THR A 69 -23.92 -44.81 47.16
CA THR A 69 -24.97 -45.59 47.84
C THR A 69 -25.80 -46.52 46.95
N ARG A 70 -25.65 -46.50 45.61
CA ARG A 70 -26.26 -47.49 44.69
C ARG A 70 -25.41 -47.71 43.44
N TRP A 71 -24.38 -48.55 43.57
CA TRP A 71 -23.46 -48.91 42.48
C TRP A 71 -23.89 -50.21 41.78
N ASP A 72 -23.87 -50.25 40.44
CA ASP A 72 -24.15 -51.43 39.60
C ASP A 72 -23.15 -51.50 38.44
N SER A 73 -22.51 -52.66 38.27
CA SER A 73 -21.46 -52.94 37.27
C SER A 73 -21.90 -52.81 35.80
N THR A 74 -23.21 -52.80 35.53
CA THR A 74 -23.75 -52.76 34.16
C THR A 74 -23.95 -51.35 33.59
N ARG A 75 -23.85 -50.29 34.41
CA ARG A 75 -24.18 -48.92 33.99
C ARG A 75 -23.08 -48.15 33.26
N VAL A 76 -21.82 -48.59 33.34
CA VAL A 76 -20.68 -47.88 32.71
C VAL A 76 -20.47 -48.31 31.25
N ARG A 77 -21.10 -49.39 30.81
CA ARG A 77 -21.04 -49.86 29.42
C ARG A 77 -22.26 -49.40 28.64
N ARG A 78 -22.18 -48.20 28.07
CA ARG A 78 -22.57 -47.88 26.67
C ARG A 78 -22.54 -46.36 26.43
N LEU A 79 -21.70 -45.96 25.47
CA LEU A 79 -21.73 -44.69 24.71
C LEU A 79 -21.10 -43.41 25.31
N GLY A 80 -20.07 -43.52 26.16
CA GLY A 80 -19.30 -42.34 26.63
C GLY A 80 -18.54 -41.58 25.52
N PHE A 81 -17.99 -42.29 24.53
CA PHE A 81 -17.16 -41.68 23.48
C PHE A 81 -17.98 -40.85 22.48
N VAL A 82 -19.13 -41.38 22.03
CA VAL A 82 -19.97 -40.74 21.00
C VAL A 82 -20.61 -39.44 21.50
N ARG A 83 -21.00 -39.38 22.78
CA ARG A 83 -21.61 -38.19 23.36
C ARG A 83 -20.59 -37.09 23.65
N SER A 84 -19.37 -37.47 24.01
CA SER A 84 -18.26 -36.54 24.27
C SER A 84 -17.68 -35.99 22.96
N PHE A 85 -17.62 -36.80 21.90
CA PHE A 85 -17.17 -36.37 20.57
C PHE A 85 -17.97 -35.17 20.03
N LEU A 86 -19.30 -35.19 20.17
CA LEU A 86 -20.16 -34.09 19.73
C LEU A 86 -19.88 -32.77 20.47
N SER A 87 -19.64 -32.82 21.78
CA SER A 87 -19.29 -31.62 22.54
C SER A 87 -17.88 -31.11 22.21
N TYR A 88 -16.92 -32.01 21.95
CA TYR A 88 -15.58 -31.62 21.51
C TYR A 88 -15.60 -31.02 20.09
N ALA A 89 -16.38 -31.61 19.19
CA ALA A 89 -16.56 -31.10 17.84
C ALA A 89 -17.22 -29.72 17.82
N ALA A 90 -18.30 -29.53 18.58
CA ALA A 90 -18.97 -28.22 18.71
C ALA A 90 -18.03 -27.15 19.28
N THR A 91 -17.23 -27.49 20.29
CA THR A 91 -16.23 -26.57 20.85
C THR A 91 -15.14 -26.23 19.85
N GLY A 92 -14.64 -27.23 19.12
CA GLY A 92 -13.64 -27.04 18.06
C GLY A 92 -14.15 -26.12 16.94
N VAL A 93 -15.40 -26.32 16.50
CA VAL A 93 -16.05 -25.46 15.50
C VAL A 93 -16.19 -24.03 16.02
N MET A 94 -16.58 -23.83 17.28
CA MET A 94 -16.72 -22.48 17.83
C MET A 94 -15.37 -21.76 17.96
N VAL A 95 -14.30 -22.46 18.37
CA VAL A 95 -12.95 -21.90 18.43
C VAL A 95 -12.45 -21.57 17.02
N ILE A 96 -12.66 -22.46 16.04
CA ILE A 96 -12.32 -22.21 14.64
C ILE A 96 -13.09 -21.01 14.10
N PHE A 97 -14.39 -20.90 14.41
CA PHE A 97 -15.22 -19.76 14.00
C PHE A 97 -14.75 -18.45 14.62
N VAL A 98 -14.44 -18.43 15.92
CA VAL A 98 -13.92 -17.22 16.60
C VAL A 98 -12.54 -16.85 16.06
N VAL A 99 -11.64 -17.82 15.83
CA VAL A 99 -10.35 -17.58 15.18
C VAL A 99 -10.55 -17.05 13.77
N LEU A 100 -11.46 -17.62 12.98
CA LEU A 100 -11.80 -17.13 11.64
C LEU A 100 -12.37 -15.73 11.68
N VAL A 101 -13.29 -15.41 12.58
CA VAL A 101 -13.90 -14.08 12.70
C VAL A 101 -12.88 -13.05 13.17
N ILE A 102 -12.06 -13.37 14.18
CA ILE A 102 -10.97 -12.49 14.63
C ILE A 102 -9.95 -12.30 13.51
N ASN A 103 -9.59 -13.37 12.80
CA ASN A 103 -8.69 -13.31 11.66
C ASN A 103 -9.31 -12.44 10.57
N VAL A 104 -10.55 -12.65 10.15
CA VAL A 104 -11.27 -11.83 9.15
C VAL A 104 -11.37 -10.36 9.57
N ILE A 105 -11.67 -10.06 10.83
CA ILE A 105 -11.77 -8.67 11.35
C ILE A 105 -10.39 -7.99 11.40
N TYR A 106 -9.35 -8.71 11.86
CA TYR A 106 -7.98 -8.18 11.93
C TYR A 106 -7.34 -8.07 10.54
N ASN A 107 -7.73 -8.96 9.63
CA ASN A 107 -7.24 -9.07 8.26
C ASN A 107 -8.20 -8.48 7.22
N GLN A 108 -9.11 -7.56 7.57
CA GLN A 108 -10.00 -6.93 6.57
C GLN A 108 -9.20 -6.21 5.47
N ARG A 109 -7.98 -5.73 5.75
CA ARG A 109 -7.05 -5.21 4.73
C ARG A 109 -6.31 -6.30 3.95
N MET A 110 -6.13 -7.48 4.55
CA MET A 110 -5.38 -8.61 3.99
C MET A 110 -6.24 -9.56 3.16
N LEU A 111 -7.56 -9.63 3.35
CA LEU A 111 -8.42 -10.45 2.47
C LEU A 111 -8.57 -9.82 1.08
N LEU A 112 -8.43 -8.49 0.96
CA LEU A 112 -8.29 -7.81 -0.33
C LEU A 112 -6.85 -7.92 -0.88
N ALA A 113 -5.83 -8.00 -0.02
CA ALA A 113 -4.42 -8.13 -0.43
C ALA A 113 -3.91 -9.59 -0.62
N ASN A 114 -4.57 -10.62 -0.10
CA ASN A 114 -4.29 -12.03 -0.40
C ASN A 114 -5.05 -12.54 -1.63
N ILE A 115 -5.92 -11.68 -2.19
CA ILE A 115 -6.43 -11.82 -3.57
C ILE A 115 -5.43 -11.15 -4.56
N THR A 116 -4.31 -10.58 -4.08
CA THR A 116 -3.17 -10.29 -4.95
C THR A 116 -2.41 -11.59 -5.21
N ASP A 117 -2.53 -12.05 -6.44
CA ASP A 117 -2.02 -13.27 -7.09
C ASP A 117 -0.82 -14.00 -6.41
N PRO A 118 -0.94 -15.30 -6.07
CA PRO A 118 0.17 -16.14 -5.59
C PRO A 118 1.38 -16.15 -6.53
N ASN A 119 1.21 -15.89 -7.84
CA ASN A 119 2.32 -15.85 -8.79
C ASN A 119 3.25 -14.64 -8.59
N LEU A 120 2.75 -13.55 -7.99
CA LEU A 120 3.51 -12.31 -7.78
C LEU A 120 4.55 -12.48 -6.65
N ILE A 121 4.15 -13.12 -5.54
CA ILE A 121 5.05 -13.47 -4.42
C ILE A 121 6.12 -14.47 -4.92
N THR A 122 5.72 -15.41 -5.76
CA THR A 122 6.63 -16.48 -6.23
C THR A 122 7.61 -15.98 -7.29
N ALA A 123 7.29 -14.92 -8.04
CA ALA A 123 8.21 -14.27 -8.97
C ALA A 123 9.20 -13.34 -8.24
N GLU A 124 8.72 -12.55 -7.29
CA GLU A 124 9.54 -11.66 -6.43
C GLU A 124 10.55 -12.45 -5.56
N ASP A 125 10.14 -13.59 -4.98
CA ASP A 125 11.03 -14.47 -4.18
C ASP A 125 12.03 -15.29 -5.02
N LYS A 126 11.85 -15.34 -6.35
CA LYS A 126 12.70 -16.11 -7.28
C LYS A 126 13.73 -15.28 -8.03
N LEU A 127 13.87 -13.99 -7.70
CA LEU A 127 14.96 -13.19 -8.25
C LEU A 127 16.29 -13.88 -7.93
N PRO A 128 17.09 -14.26 -8.94
CA PRO A 128 18.37 -14.91 -8.70
C PRO A 128 19.25 -13.94 -7.91
N GLY A 129 19.67 -14.34 -6.71
CA GLY A 129 20.62 -13.57 -5.91
C GLY A 129 21.85 -13.25 -6.75
N TYR A 130 22.02 -11.98 -7.09
CA TYR A 130 23.07 -11.51 -7.97
C TYR A 130 24.42 -11.63 -7.26
N ASP A 131 25.38 -12.32 -7.90
CA ASP A 131 26.74 -12.44 -7.39
C ASP A 131 27.51 -11.13 -7.65
N LEU A 132 27.49 -10.25 -6.65
CA LEU A 132 28.23 -8.99 -6.65
C LEU A 132 29.74 -9.17 -6.93
N ALA A 133 30.31 -10.34 -6.63
CA ALA A 133 31.73 -10.60 -6.86
C ALA A 133 32.01 -10.87 -8.35
N ALA A 134 31.12 -11.59 -9.03
CA ALA A 134 31.23 -11.85 -10.47
C ALA A 134 31.04 -10.57 -11.31
N ALA A 135 30.17 -9.65 -10.87
CA ALA A 135 29.91 -8.38 -11.55
C ALA A 135 31.09 -7.39 -11.48
N LYS A 136 31.82 -7.38 -10.37
CA LYS A 136 32.99 -6.50 -10.18
C LYS A 136 34.18 -6.86 -11.07
N ASP A 137 34.31 -8.14 -11.45
CA ASP A 137 35.43 -8.62 -12.27
C ASP A 137 35.23 -8.31 -13.78
N GLN A 138 34.03 -7.86 -14.18
CA GLN A 138 33.67 -7.53 -15.57
C GLN A 138 33.48 -6.04 -15.84
N MET A 139 33.95 -5.13 -14.97
CA MET A 139 34.03 -3.71 -15.31
C MET A 139 35.18 -3.43 -16.29
N VAL A 140 34.98 -3.83 -17.54
CA VAL A 140 35.78 -3.35 -18.65
C VAL A 140 35.25 -1.96 -19.02
N THR A 141 36.08 -0.94 -18.83
CA THR A 141 35.85 0.43 -19.34
C THR A 141 36.04 0.45 -20.86
N THR A 142 35.15 -0.24 -21.56
CA THR A 142 34.89 0.02 -22.97
C THR A 142 33.47 0.51 -23.03
N LEU A 143 33.27 1.82 -23.22
CA LEU A 143 32.00 2.34 -23.71
C LEU A 143 31.75 1.60 -25.03
N PRO A 144 30.82 0.63 -25.10
CA PRO A 144 30.49 0.00 -26.35
C PRO A 144 29.95 1.11 -27.27
N SER A 145 30.18 1.02 -28.57
CA SER A 145 29.30 1.73 -29.48
C SER A 145 27.90 1.20 -29.21
N LEU A 146 27.05 2.02 -28.60
CA LEU A 146 25.64 1.71 -28.44
C LEU A 146 25.03 1.77 -29.84
N ASP A 147 25.07 0.64 -30.54
CA ASP A 147 24.18 0.44 -31.67
C ASP A 147 22.75 0.58 -31.13
N ASN A 148 21.89 1.29 -31.85
CA ASN A 148 20.47 1.35 -31.52
C ASN A 148 19.88 -0.07 -31.67
N VAL A 149 19.95 -0.87 -30.61
CA VAL A 149 19.29 -2.17 -30.49
C VAL A 149 17.89 -1.95 -29.95
N GLY A 150 17.00 -1.53 -30.85
CA GLY A 150 15.58 -1.33 -30.61
C GLY A 150 14.91 -0.95 -31.92
N ALA A 151 13.63 -1.32 -32.10
CA ALA A 151 12.88 -0.80 -33.23
C ALA A 151 12.89 0.74 -33.18
N LYS A 152 13.00 1.44 -34.31
CA LYS A 152 12.87 2.91 -34.35
C LYS A 152 11.51 3.40 -33.82
N SER A 153 10.58 2.48 -33.63
CA SER A 153 9.16 2.66 -33.39
C SER A 153 8.65 1.80 -32.22
N VAL A 154 9.46 1.55 -31.17
CA VAL A 154 9.06 0.68 -30.02
C VAL A 154 7.74 1.11 -29.36
N ALA A 155 7.31 2.36 -29.56
CA ALA A 155 6.04 2.91 -29.09
C ALA A 155 5.00 3.14 -30.21
N GLU A 156 5.13 2.55 -31.40
CA GLU A 156 4.12 2.59 -32.46
C GLU A 156 3.35 1.26 -32.46
N GLY A 157 2.15 1.25 -31.88
CA GLY A 157 1.35 0.03 -31.72
C GLY A 157 -0.02 0.32 -31.12
N VAL A 158 -0.77 -0.74 -30.82
CA VAL A 158 -2.05 -0.64 -30.11
C VAL A 158 -1.94 -1.34 -28.76
N THR A 159 -2.60 -0.79 -27.75
CA THR A 159 -2.75 -1.42 -26.44
C THR A 159 -4.23 -1.63 -26.12
N PRO A 160 -4.63 -2.80 -25.61
CA PRO A 160 -6.00 -3.02 -25.19
C PRO A 160 -6.31 -2.27 -23.89
N TYR A 161 -7.60 -1.94 -23.71
CA TYR A 161 -8.15 -1.40 -22.47
C TYR A 161 -9.60 -1.87 -22.31
N GLU A 162 -10.01 -2.26 -21.10
CA GLU A 162 -11.37 -2.62 -20.76
C GLU A 162 -12.15 -1.40 -20.28
N ILE A 163 -13.29 -1.12 -20.92
CA ILE A 163 -14.15 0.03 -20.57
C ILE A 163 -14.63 -0.11 -19.12
N GLY A 164 -14.21 0.83 -18.28
CA GLY A 164 -14.60 0.95 -16.89
C GLY A 164 -15.87 1.76 -16.67
N VAL A 165 -16.32 1.81 -15.42
CA VAL A 165 -17.49 2.58 -15.02
C VAL A 165 -17.24 4.08 -15.25
N GLY A 166 -18.14 4.71 -16.00
CA GLY A 166 -18.08 6.15 -16.30
C GLY A 166 -17.15 6.51 -17.45
N ASP A 167 -16.43 5.56 -18.03
CA ASP A 167 -15.56 5.82 -19.18
C ASP A 167 -16.38 6.24 -20.41
N THR A 168 -15.87 7.25 -21.10
CA THR A 168 -16.30 7.66 -22.44
C THR A 168 -15.05 7.83 -23.30
N VAL A 169 -15.20 7.89 -24.62
CA VAL A 169 -14.07 8.14 -25.54
C VAL A 169 -13.28 9.38 -25.13
N ALA A 170 -13.98 10.50 -24.85
CA ALA A 170 -13.36 11.75 -24.43
C ALA A 170 -12.60 11.62 -23.10
N LEU A 171 -13.16 10.91 -22.12
CA LEU A 171 -12.51 10.71 -20.82
C LEU A 171 -11.30 9.81 -20.92
N LEU A 172 -11.32 8.76 -21.74
CA LEU A 172 -10.15 7.92 -21.98
C LEU A 172 -9.07 8.66 -22.77
N ALA A 173 -9.47 9.43 -23.78
CA ALA A 173 -8.54 10.24 -24.57
C ALA A 173 -7.82 11.26 -23.70
N GLN A 174 -8.56 11.93 -22.81
CA GLN A 174 -7.97 12.77 -21.77
C GLN A 174 -7.09 11.95 -20.83
N LYS A 175 -7.60 10.86 -20.24
CA LYS A 175 -6.90 10.08 -19.21
C LYS A 175 -5.52 9.58 -19.67
N TYR A 176 -5.38 9.11 -20.90
CA TYR A 176 -4.10 8.60 -21.40
C TYR A 176 -3.33 9.59 -22.28
N GLY A 177 -3.93 10.73 -22.59
CA GLY A 177 -3.33 11.73 -23.45
C GLY A 177 -3.22 11.23 -24.89
N VAL A 178 -4.34 10.86 -25.51
CA VAL A 178 -4.43 10.56 -26.95
C VAL A 178 -5.47 11.44 -27.61
N ASP A 179 -5.58 11.36 -28.93
CA ASP A 179 -6.76 11.91 -29.63
C ASP A 179 -7.91 10.90 -29.54
N GLU A 180 -9.16 11.36 -29.56
CA GLU A 180 -10.33 10.45 -29.52
C GLU A 180 -10.32 9.42 -30.66
N ARG A 181 -9.83 9.81 -31.85
CA ARG A 181 -9.66 8.93 -33.02
C ARG A 181 -8.63 7.81 -32.82
N ALA A 182 -7.78 7.91 -31.81
CA ALA A 182 -6.82 6.87 -31.46
C ALA A 182 -7.47 5.71 -30.70
N ILE A 183 -8.73 5.86 -30.29
CA ILE A 183 -9.49 4.85 -29.55
C ILE A 183 -10.46 4.18 -30.51
N THR A 184 -10.26 2.89 -30.77
CA THR A 184 -11.13 2.09 -31.63
C THR A 184 -11.83 1.01 -30.80
N LEU A 185 -13.15 0.89 -30.98
CA LEU A 185 -13.93 -0.16 -30.31
C LEU A 185 -13.72 -1.51 -31.00
N ASP A 186 -13.51 -2.56 -30.21
CA ASP A 186 -13.52 -3.94 -30.74
C ASP A 186 -14.95 -4.45 -30.97
N ALA A 187 -15.91 -3.93 -30.18
CA ALA A 187 -17.32 -4.31 -30.22
C ALA A 187 -18.18 -3.34 -31.09
N GLU A 188 -19.45 -3.71 -31.32
CA GLU A 188 -20.40 -2.84 -32.04
C GLU A 188 -20.94 -1.67 -31.20
N SER A 189 -20.77 -1.70 -29.87
CA SER A 189 -21.38 -0.72 -28.96
C SER A 189 -20.54 -0.47 -27.70
N TRP A 190 -20.42 0.80 -27.27
CA TRP A 190 -19.71 1.19 -26.04
C TRP A 190 -20.43 0.66 -24.79
N LYS A 191 -19.86 -0.34 -24.13
CA LYS A 191 -20.41 -0.96 -22.90
C LYS A 191 -19.29 -1.26 -21.92
N ILE A 192 -19.60 -1.15 -20.63
CA ILE A 192 -18.67 -1.53 -19.55
C ILE A 192 -18.28 -3.00 -19.70
N GLY A 193 -16.98 -3.29 -19.57
CA GLY A 193 -16.40 -4.62 -19.73
C GLY A 193 -16.03 -4.99 -21.17
N GLU A 194 -16.44 -4.21 -22.18
CA GLU A 194 -15.95 -4.38 -23.54
C GLU A 194 -14.55 -3.82 -23.70
N ARG A 195 -13.81 -4.31 -24.71
CA ARG A 195 -12.46 -3.87 -25.02
C ARG A 195 -12.41 -2.77 -26.09
N VAL A 196 -11.46 -1.86 -25.91
CA VAL A 196 -11.03 -0.89 -26.91
C VAL A 196 -9.54 -1.04 -27.16
N GLN A 197 -9.10 -0.66 -28.35
CA GLN A 197 -7.69 -0.51 -28.68
C GLN A 197 -7.34 0.98 -28.63
N ILE A 198 -6.22 1.29 -28.00
CA ILE A 198 -5.67 2.65 -27.92
C ILE A 198 -4.37 2.68 -28.71
N GLN A 199 -4.32 3.51 -29.75
CA GLN A 199 -3.15 3.69 -30.59
C GLN A 199 -2.07 4.52 -29.87
N LEU A 200 -0.86 3.99 -29.83
CA LEU A 200 0.37 4.63 -29.37
C LEU A 200 1.02 5.45 -30.52
N PRO A 201 1.83 6.48 -30.20
CA PRO A 201 2.29 6.89 -28.87
C PRO A 201 1.26 7.74 -28.10
N PHE A 202 1.37 7.73 -26.78
CA PHE A 202 0.71 8.72 -25.93
C PHE A 202 1.37 10.10 -26.10
N LYS A 203 0.60 11.17 -25.91
CA LYS A 203 1.11 12.56 -25.88
C LYS A 203 2.20 12.67 -24.82
N GLN A 204 3.31 13.30 -25.17
CA GLN A 204 4.33 13.69 -24.20
C GLN A 204 3.78 14.74 -23.23
N TYR A 205 4.40 14.93 -22.07
CA TYR A 205 3.87 15.78 -21.00
C TYR A 205 3.43 17.17 -21.47
N GLN A 206 4.21 17.87 -22.28
CA GLN A 206 3.86 19.23 -22.76
C GLN A 206 2.57 19.25 -23.59
N GLU A 207 2.42 18.31 -24.54
CA GLU A 207 1.22 18.19 -25.37
C GLU A 207 0.02 17.72 -24.55
N TYR A 208 0.25 16.78 -23.62
CA TYR A 208 -0.78 16.29 -22.71
C TYR A 208 -1.31 17.43 -21.83
N ARG A 209 -0.41 18.20 -21.21
CA ARG A 209 -0.73 19.32 -20.33
C ARG A 209 -1.50 20.44 -21.04
N GLN A 210 -1.20 20.69 -22.32
CA GLN A 210 -1.92 21.65 -23.17
C GLN A 210 -3.32 21.16 -23.57
N ALA A 211 -3.50 19.84 -23.69
CA ALA A 211 -4.79 19.24 -24.00
C ALA A 211 -5.74 19.15 -22.79
N LEU A 212 -5.25 19.42 -21.57
CA LEU A 212 -6.08 19.37 -20.37
C LEU A 212 -7.06 20.54 -20.29
N PRO A 213 -8.26 20.33 -19.70
CA PRO A 213 -9.17 21.41 -19.38
C PRO A 213 -8.55 22.46 -18.47
N ALA A 214 -9.18 23.63 -18.42
CA ALA A 214 -8.84 24.62 -17.42
C ALA A 214 -9.02 24.07 -15.99
N MET A 215 -8.28 24.65 -15.07
CA MET A 215 -8.36 24.39 -13.63
C MET A 215 -9.81 24.40 -13.14
N SER A 216 -10.19 23.34 -12.44
CA SER A 216 -11.52 23.19 -11.88
C SER A 216 -11.66 23.95 -10.57
N THR A 217 -12.84 24.53 -10.37
CA THR A 217 -13.25 25.18 -9.12
C THR A 217 -14.41 24.39 -8.50
N THR A 218 -14.76 24.71 -7.25
CA THR A 218 -15.99 24.18 -6.62
C THR A 218 -17.25 24.51 -7.42
N GLY A 219 -17.23 25.59 -8.22
CA GLY A 219 -18.31 25.96 -9.14
C GLY A 219 -18.33 25.19 -10.47
N SER A 220 -17.26 24.47 -10.81
CA SER A 220 -17.13 23.74 -12.09
C SER A 220 -17.13 22.22 -11.95
N GLY A 221 -17.52 21.69 -10.79
CA GLY A 221 -17.80 20.25 -10.59
C GLY A 221 -16.72 19.42 -9.89
N ALA A 222 -15.63 20.04 -9.42
CA ALA A 222 -14.66 19.36 -8.54
C ALA A 222 -15.19 19.29 -7.10
N GLN A 223 -15.19 18.10 -6.52
CA GLN A 223 -15.51 17.82 -5.13
C GLN A 223 -14.22 17.50 -4.38
N ILE A 224 -13.78 18.45 -3.54
CA ILE A 224 -12.57 18.32 -2.71
C ILE A 224 -13.04 18.31 -1.26
N VAL A 225 -12.84 17.19 -0.55
CA VAL A 225 -13.38 17.00 0.80
C VAL A 225 -12.34 16.31 1.68
N TYR A 226 -12.05 16.89 2.84
CA TYR A 226 -11.32 16.20 3.89
C TYR A 226 -12.25 15.25 4.66
N ARG A 227 -11.83 14.00 4.79
CA ARG A 227 -12.54 12.90 5.46
C ARG A 227 -11.73 12.41 6.67
N PRO A 228 -12.03 12.89 7.88
CA PRO A 228 -11.31 12.51 9.10
C PRO A 228 -11.35 10.99 9.38
N GLU A 229 -12.41 10.30 8.97
CA GLU A 229 -12.62 8.87 9.18
C GLU A 229 -11.60 7.98 8.47
N ILE A 230 -10.99 8.46 7.39
CA ILE A 230 -9.92 7.79 6.64
C ILE A 230 -8.62 8.59 6.63
N ASN A 231 -8.58 9.71 7.35
CA ASN A 231 -7.47 10.67 7.36
C ASN A 231 -6.99 11.02 5.94
N ALA A 232 -7.91 11.45 5.07
CA ALA A 232 -7.60 11.74 3.68
C ALA A 232 -8.42 12.90 3.10
N ILE A 233 -7.78 13.72 2.26
CA ILE A 233 -8.47 14.56 1.27
C ILE A 233 -8.88 13.67 0.11
N THR A 234 -10.16 13.71 -0.28
CA THR A 234 -10.66 13.07 -1.49
C THR A 234 -10.92 14.13 -2.55
N VAL A 235 -10.41 13.90 -3.76
CA VAL A 235 -10.74 14.68 -4.97
C VAL A 235 -11.57 13.82 -5.90
N ALA A 236 -12.75 14.30 -6.28
CA ALA A 236 -13.64 13.66 -7.24
C ALA A 236 -14.23 14.69 -8.20
N GLY A 237 -14.68 14.25 -9.37
CA GLY A 237 -15.32 15.11 -10.36
C GLY A 237 -14.89 14.73 -11.77
N THR A 238 -15.84 14.70 -12.70
CA THR A 238 -15.59 14.30 -14.08
C THR A 238 -14.72 15.35 -14.77
N MET A 239 -13.53 14.95 -15.25
CA MET A 239 -12.52 15.84 -15.84
C MET A 239 -12.03 16.94 -14.89
N ALA A 240 -12.10 16.70 -13.57
CA ALA A 240 -11.68 17.70 -12.60
C ALA A 240 -10.15 17.79 -12.57
N VAL A 241 -9.62 18.92 -13.06
CA VAL A 241 -8.20 19.28 -12.95
C VAL A 241 -8.02 20.16 -11.71
N VAL A 242 -7.23 19.73 -10.75
CA VAL A 242 -6.97 20.47 -9.50
C VAL A 242 -5.49 20.57 -9.22
N ASP A 243 -5.08 21.57 -8.46
CA ASP A 243 -3.71 21.83 -8.04
C ASP A 243 -3.66 21.96 -6.51
N ILE A 244 -2.46 21.94 -5.95
CA ILE A 244 -2.26 22.04 -4.50
C ILE A 244 -2.84 23.35 -3.93
N PRO A 245 -2.62 24.54 -4.53
CA PRO A 245 -3.22 25.78 -4.04
C PRO A 245 -4.75 25.78 -4.03
N THR A 246 -5.39 25.14 -5.02
CA THR A 246 -6.85 24.99 -5.05
C THR A 246 -7.32 24.05 -3.95
N ILE A 247 -6.63 22.92 -3.73
CA ILE A 247 -6.95 22.02 -2.62
C ILE A 247 -6.81 22.75 -1.30
N TYR A 248 -5.70 23.45 -1.07
CA TYR A 248 -5.45 24.24 0.13
C TYR A 248 -6.58 25.25 0.40
N ARG A 249 -6.93 26.09 -0.58
CA ARG A 249 -7.99 27.08 -0.46
C ARG A 249 -9.38 26.50 -0.22
N VAL A 250 -9.68 25.31 -0.74
CA VAL A 250 -10.98 24.65 -0.54
C VAL A 250 -11.05 23.94 0.81
N ILE A 251 -9.94 23.36 1.26
CA ILE A 251 -9.86 22.68 2.56
C ILE A 251 -9.81 23.69 3.71
N ASP A 252 -9.08 24.79 3.53
CA ASP A 252 -8.97 25.92 4.47
C ASP A 252 -8.65 25.45 5.91
N ASN A 253 -7.67 24.53 6.02
CA ASN A 253 -7.27 23.93 7.28
C ASN A 253 -5.79 23.55 7.29
N GLU A 254 -5.02 24.31 8.06
CA GLU A 254 -3.57 24.16 8.25
C GLU A 254 -3.17 22.82 8.90
N ASP A 255 -4.05 22.16 9.65
CA ASP A 255 -3.78 20.84 10.24
C ASP A 255 -3.86 19.72 9.19
N VAL A 256 -4.41 20.01 8.01
CA VAL A 256 -4.66 19.04 6.94
C VAL A 256 -3.68 19.25 5.79
N LEU A 257 -3.54 20.49 5.32
CA LEU A 257 -2.61 20.93 4.29
C LEU A 257 -2.18 22.35 4.63
N ALA A 258 -0.90 22.54 4.91
CA ALA A 258 -0.37 23.84 5.31
C ALA A 258 0.34 24.56 4.15
N ASP A 259 0.19 25.88 4.09
CA ASP A 259 0.97 26.77 3.23
C ASP A 259 2.12 27.37 4.07
N GLU A 260 3.35 26.94 3.78
CA GLU A 260 4.55 27.42 4.49
C GLU A 260 5.14 28.69 3.86
N GLY A 261 4.50 29.25 2.83
CA GLY A 261 4.98 30.40 2.07
C GLY A 261 5.88 30.00 0.90
N ASP A 262 6.11 30.95 -0.01
CA ASP A 262 7.01 30.80 -1.17
C ASP A 262 6.74 29.56 -2.06
N GLY A 263 5.47 29.12 -2.11
CA GLY A 263 5.04 27.94 -2.86
C GLY A 263 5.37 26.59 -2.19
N VAL A 264 5.77 26.61 -0.92
CA VAL A 264 6.03 25.41 -0.13
C VAL A 264 4.75 24.97 0.58
N TYR A 265 4.35 23.72 0.37
CA TYR A 265 3.15 23.14 0.98
C TYR A 265 3.49 21.88 1.77
N LEU A 266 2.94 21.74 2.98
CA LEU A 266 3.05 20.52 3.78
C LEU A 266 1.70 19.79 3.85
N LEU A 267 1.61 18.68 3.12
CA LEU A 267 0.46 17.79 3.16
C LEU A 267 0.56 16.87 4.38
N LYS A 268 -0.38 16.97 5.31
CA LYS A 268 -0.36 16.25 6.61
C LYS A 268 -1.22 14.99 6.64
N VAL A 269 -2.13 14.86 5.67
CA VAL A 269 -3.08 13.74 5.52
C VAL A 269 -2.96 13.10 4.14
N ASN A 270 -3.53 11.92 3.93
CA ASN A 270 -3.49 11.27 2.62
C ASN A 270 -4.23 12.08 1.56
N LEU A 271 -3.85 11.93 0.29
CA LEU A 271 -4.58 12.51 -0.84
C LEU A 271 -5.04 11.39 -1.77
N GLU A 272 -6.36 11.23 -1.90
CA GLU A 272 -6.98 10.22 -2.76
C GLU A 272 -7.68 10.87 -3.96
N LEU A 273 -7.16 10.60 -5.15
CA LEU A 273 -7.76 11.04 -6.42
C LEU A 273 -8.68 9.93 -6.94
N LYS A 274 -9.94 10.28 -7.18
CA LYS A 274 -10.95 9.38 -7.74
C LYS A 274 -10.98 9.48 -9.27
N ARG A 275 -11.65 8.52 -9.90
CA ARG A 275 -11.64 8.35 -11.36
C ARG A 275 -11.89 9.65 -12.11
N HIS A 276 -11.15 9.83 -13.22
CA HIS A 276 -11.25 10.98 -14.13
C HIS A 276 -10.91 12.34 -13.49
N THR A 277 -10.13 12.32 -12.41
CA THR A 277 -9.53 13.53 -11.84
C THR A 277 -8.05 13.61 -12.18
N ILE A 278 -7.51 14.82 -12.16
CA ILE A 278 -6.12 15.12 -12.47
C ILE A 278 -5.59 16.05 -11.40
N LEU A 279 -4.47 15.68 -10.77
CA LEU A 279 -3.73 16.52 -9.84
C LEU A 279 -2.52 17.14 -10.54
N LEU A 280 -2.38 18.44 -10.41
CA LEU A 280 -1.23 19.21 -10.85
C LEU A 280 -0.38 19.65 -9.64
N VAL A 281 0.90 19.33 -9.67
CA VAL A 281 1.92 19.81 -8.73
C VAL A 281 2.98 20.52 -9.56
N GLU A 282 2.76 21.81 -9.79
CA GLU A 282 3.51 22.56 -10.81
C GLU A 282 4.13 23.85 -10.23
N GLY A 283 5.42 24.05 -10.50
CA GLY A 283 6.08 25.33 -10.29
C GLY A 283 5.59 26.40 -11.28
N PRO A 284 5.58 27.69 -10.92
CA PRO A 284 6.10 28.24 -9.67
C PRO A 284 5.09 28.26 -8.51
N GLN A 285 3.85 27.81 -8.74
CA GLN A 285 2.80 27.86 -7.70
C GLN A 285 3.08 26.87 -6.57
N VAL A 286 3.71 25.74 -6.90
CA VAL A 286 4.23 24.77 -5.94
C VAL A 286 5.72 24.62 -6.20
N THR A 287 6.55 25.21 -5.35
CA THR A 287 8.01 25.08 -5.42
C THR A 287 8.48 23.81 -4.70
N TRP A 288 7.78 23.40 -3.64
CA TRP A 288 8.04 22.16 -2.92
C TRP A 288 6.76 21.63 -2.25
N LEU A 289 6.34 20.43 -2.62
CA LEU A 289 5.32 19.67 -1.89
C LEU A 289 6.00 18.70 -0.92
N LYS A 290 5.77 18.89 0.38
CA LYS A 290 6.23 18.00 1.45
C LYS A 290 5.11 17.06 1.87
N LEU A 291 5.43 15.78 2.03
CA LEU A 291 4.52 14.75 2.52
C LEU A 291 4.91 14.37 3.94
N ARG A 292 4.02 14.63 4.91
CA ARG A 292 4.28 14.29 6.32
C ARG A 292 4.60 12.80 6.46
N SER A 293 5.76 12.49 7.03
CA SER A 293 6.27 11.13 7.22
C SER A 293 7.12 11.09 8.48
N ASN A 294 6.74 10.23 9.43
CA ASN A 294 7.42 10.05 10.71
C ASN A 294 6.90 8.77 11.39
N GLN A 295 7.38 8.49 12.61
CA GLN A 295 7.03 7.30 13.39
C GLN A 295 5.53 7.13 13.67
N GLN A 296 4.75 8.22 13.63
CA GLN A 296 3.30 8.21 13.83
C GLN A 296 2.55 7.81 12.55
N GLY A 297 3.24 7.81 11.40
CA GLY A 297 2.78 7.29 10.12
C GLY A 297 3.06 8.25 8.97
N ALA A 298 2.92 7.73 7.75
CA ALA A 298 3.25 8.44 6.53
C ALA A 298 2.05 8.79 5.64
N VAL A 299 2.15 9.92 4.96
CA VAL A 299 1.21 10.37 3.94
C VAL A 299 1.42 9.63 2.63
N ARG A 300 0.33 9.23 1.99
CA ARG A 300 0.34 8.75 0.60
C ARG A 300 -0.49 9.64 -0.31
N ILE A 301 -0.01 9.81 -1.54
CA ILE A 301 -0.82 10.31 -2.66
C ILE A 301 -1.20 9.12 -3.51
N PHE A 302 -2.49 8.84 -3.62
CA PHE A 302 -3.01 7.68 -4.33
C PHE A 302 -4.05 8.09 -5.36
N ALA A 303 -3.80 7.76 -6.63
CA ALA A 303 -4.72 8.00 -7.72
C ALA A 303 -5.30 6.69 -8.25
N ASP A 304 -6.62 6.51 -8.19
CA ASP A 304 -7.29 5.35 -8.77
C ASP A 304 -8.11 5.78 -10.00
N SER A 305 -7.67 5.29 -11.18
CA SER A 305 -8.19 5.71 -12.47
C SER A 305 -8.15 7.21 -12.69
N ALA A 306 -7.12 7.83 -12.14
CA ALA A 306 -6.89 9.27 -12.07
C ALA A 306 -5.42 9.55 -12.36
N ASN A 307 -5.11 10.82 -12.63
CA ASN A 307 -3.79 11.20 -13.12
C ASN A 307 -3.10 12.19 -12.20
N ILE A 308 -1.76 12.18 -12.27
CA ILE A 308 -0.91 13.11 -11.55
C ILE A 308 0.10 13.71 -12.53
N ALA A 309 0.30 15.01 -12.50
CA ALA A 309 1.36 15.69 -13.20
C ALA A 309 2.21 16.47 -12.19
N ILE A 310 3.51 16.18 -12.17
CA ILE A 310 4.51 16.83 -11.33
C ILE A 310 5.51 17.50 -12.28
N ASN A 311 5.63 18.82 -12.20
CA ASN A 311 6.47 19.56 -13.14
C ASN A 311 7.18 20.74 -12.48
N ASN A 312 8.48 20.89 -12.75
CA ASN A 312 9.29 22.02 -12.31
C ASN A 312 9.13 22.30 -10.81
N THR A 313 9.23 21.26 -9.98
CA THR A 313 8.96 21.33 -8.53
C THR A 313 9.81 20.33 -7.75
N LYS A 314 9.71 20.38 -6.42
CA LYS A 314 10.26 19.37 -5.51
C LYS A 314 9.12 18.61 -4.82
N LEU A 315 9.29 17.29 -4.67
CA LEU A 315 8.41 16.43 -3.88
C LEU A 315 9.25 15.58 -2.92
N SER A 316 8.92 15.56 -1.63
CA SER A 316 9.65 14.70 -0.68
C SER A 316 8.81 14.25 0.50
N SER A 317 9.30 13.25 1.23
CA SER A 317 8.88 13.05 2.62
C SER A 317 9.37 14.21 3.50
N TRP A 318 8.74 14.39 4.64
CA TRP A 318 9.11 15.40 5.62
C TRP A 318 8.65 15.01 7.01
N ASP A 319 9.57 14.96 7.96
CA ASP A 319 9.26 14.83 9.38
C ASP A 319 9.21 16.24 10.00
N PRO A 320 8.02 16.79 10.30
CA PRO A 320 7.90 18.10 10.90
C PRO A 320 8.42 18.16 12.34
N ASP A 321 8.53 17.01 13.04
CA ASP A 321 9.05 16.96 14.41
C ASP A 321 10.58 17.09 14.42
N LEU A 322 11.25 16.62 13.37
CA LEU A 322 12.70 16.71 13.18
C LEU A 322 13.13 17.92 12.33
N GLY A 323 12.24 18.44 11.49
CA GLY A 323 12.56 19.49 10.51
C GLY A 323 13.48 19.00 9.40
N ASP A 324 13.37 17.73 9.03
CA ASP A 324 14.22 17.06 8.03
C ASP A 324 13.40 16.03 7.21
N PHE A 325 14.03 15.40 6.22
CA PHE A 325 13.45 14.28 5.50
C PHE A 325 13.22 13.07 6.41
N ASP A 326 12.31 12.19 6.01
CA ASP A 326 12.15 10.89 6.68
C ASP A 326 13.16 9.87 6.11
N HIS A 327 14.10 9.49 6.96
CA HIS A 327 15.15 8.52 6.62
C HIS A 327 14.79 7.09 7.01
N GLU A 328 13.74 6.88 7.82
CA GLU A 328 13.32 5.54 8.22
C GLU A 328 12.34 4.96 7.20
N THR A 329 12.52 3.69 6.85
CA THR A 329 11.66 3.01 5.86
C THR A 329 10.93 1.82 6.44
N THR A 330 11.37 1.34 7.60
CA THR A 330 10.83 0.12 8.21
C THR A 330 9.53 0.36 8.98
N ASP A 331 9.25 1.60 9.39
CA ASP A 331 8.02 1.98 10.12
C ASP A 331 6.92 2.59 9.22
N GLY A 332 7.28 3.09 8.04
CA GLY A 332 6.33 3.77 7.19
C GLY A 332 6.93 4.97 6.49
N ARG A 333 7.07 4.97 5.16
CA ARG A 333 7.50 6.20 4.45
C ARG A 333 6.54 6.67 3.36
N ALA A 334 6.46 7.99 3.23
CA ALA A 334 5.56 8.64 2.28
C ALA A 334 5.83 8.17 0.85
N HIS A 335 4.77 8.03 0.06
CA HIS A 335 4.89 7.52 -1.32
C HIS A 335 3.76 8.05 -2.20
N ILE A 336 3.96 7.90 -3.51
CA ILE A 336 2.97 8.23 -4.52
C ILE A 336 2.74 7.04 -5.43
N ARG A 337 1.46 6.79 -5.72
CA ARG A 337 1.04 5.66 -6.54
C ARG A 337 -0.13 6.04 -7.42
N VAL A 338 -0.02 5.69 -8.70
CA VAL A 338 -1.13 5.73 -9.65
C VAL A 338 -1.52 4.31 -10.04
N ASN A 339 -2.83 4.08 -9.99
CA ASN A 339 -3.50 2.87 -10.41
C ASN A 339 -4.32 3.14 -11.67
N ASN A 340 -4.17 2.29 -12.70
CA ASN A 340 -4.99 2.34 -13.91
C ASN A 340 -5.10 3.79 -14.45
N GLY A 341 -4.00 4.51 -14.57
CA GLY A 341 -3.99 5.95 -14.85
C GLY A 341 -2.63 6.43 -15.31
N ARG A 342 -2.49 7.74 -15.47
CA ARG A 342 -1.29 8.37 -15.98
C ARG A 342 -0.57 9.18 -14.91
N MET A 343 0.74 9.03 -14.79
CA MET A 343 1.55 9.94 -13.98
C MET A 343 2.75 10.46 -14.76
N ASP A 344 2.83 11.79 -14.87
CA ASP A 344 3.96 12.48 -15.49
C ASP A 344 4.80 13.15 -14.40
N ILE A 345 6.13 13.00 -14.47
CA ILE A 345 7.09 13.68 -13.61
C ILE A 345 8.17 14.25 -14.52
N VAL A 346 8.27 15.58 -14.58
CA VAL A 346 9.14 16.29 -15.52
C VAL A 346 9.87 17.44 -14.82
N ASP A 347 11.15 17.63 -15.14
CA ASP A 347 11.98 18.74 -14.65
C ASP A 347 11.92 18.93 -13.13
N SER A 348 11.80 17.83 -12.36
CA SER A 348 11.50 17.85 -10.93
C SER A 348 12.52 17.10 -10.09
N GLU A 349 12.56 17.41 -8.79
CA GLU A 349 13.29 16.61 -7.79
C GLU A 349 12.30 15.80 -6.95
N VAL A 350 12.45 14.48 -6.89
CA VAL A 350 11.63 13.63 -6.03
C VAL A 350 12.49 12.76 -5.14
N ALA A 351 12.39 12.95 -3.82
CA ALA A 351 13.36 12.39 -2.88
C ALA A 351 12.75 11.83 -1.60
N TYR A 352 13.46 10.88 -0.98
CA TYR A 352 13.12 10.30 0.33
C TYR A 352 11.71 9.68 0.41
N LEU A 353 11.20 9.12 -0.69
CA LEU A 353 9.93 8.43 -0.71
C LEU A 353 10.10 6.91 -0.66
N GLY A 354 9.06 6.24 -0.20
CA GLY A 354 8.89 4.80 -0.36
C GLY A 354 9.54 3.94 0.70
N GLN A 355 9.12 2.68 0.74
CA GLN A 355 9.47 1.72 1.77
C GLN A 355 9.51 0.29 1.21
N PRO A 356 10.17 -0.67 1.89
CA PRO A 356 10.02 -2.08 1.58
C PRO A 356 8.55 -2.52 1.68
N LYS A 357 8.18 -3.51 0.88
CA LYS A 357 6.87 -4.16 1.01
C LYS A 357 6.79 -4.84 2.37
N LEU A 358 5.91 -4.33 3.23
CA LEU A 358 5.55 -4.98 4.47
C LEU A 358 4.36 -5.89 4.20
N ARG A 359 4.19 -6.94 5.00
CA ARG A 359 3.06 -7.89 4.86
C ARG A 359 1.70 -7.19 4.74
N ASN A 360 1.54 -6.01 5.35
CA ASN A 360 0.28 -5.26 5.42
C ASN A 360 0.25 -3.99 4.54
N SER A 361 1.31 -3.66 3.80
CA SER A 361 1.40 -2.38 3.06
C SER A 361 0.70 -2.40 1.70
N GLY A 362 0.42 -3.59 1.15
CA GLY A 362 0.12 -3.75 -0.27
C GLY A 362 1.36 -3.53 -1.15
N GLY A 363 1.30 -3.91 -2.43
CA GLY A 363 2.39 -3.64 -3.39
C GLY A 363 2.41 -2.18 -3.86
N GLY A 364 3.52 -1.74 -4.46
CA GLY A 364 3.64 -0.39 -5.07
C GLY A 364 3.78 0.75 -4.06
N VAL A 365 4.35 0.47 -2.87
CA VAL A 365 4.66 1.47 -1.83
C VAL A 365 6.13 1.93 -1.89
N TYR A 366 6.84 1.59 -2.96
CA TYR A 366 8.30 1.65 -3.05
C TYR A 366 8.87 3.05 -3.30
N GLY A 367 8.02 4.07 -3.46
CA GLY A 367 8.43 5.44 -3.73
C GLY A 367 7.52 6.02 -4.81
N LEU A 368 7.95 5.89 -6.05
CA LEU A 368 7.20 6.25 -7.25
C LEU A 368 6.63 5.00 -7.94
N SER A 369 5.30 4.84 -7.97
CA SER A 369 4.66 3.63 -8.52
C SER A 369 3.61 3.92 -9.60
N TRP A 370 3.82 3.37 -10.80
CA TRP A 370 2.84 3.26 -11.87
C TRP A 370 2.33 1.83 -11.92
N ARG A 371 1.05 1.58 -11.71
CA ARG A 371 0.58 0.19 -11.80
C ARG A 371 -0.86 -0.01 -12.22
N VAL A 372 -1.17 -1.22 -12.64
CA VAL A 372 -2.52 -1.78 -12.60
C VAL A 372 -2.79 -2.41 -11.23
N GLU A 373 -4.05 -2.70 -10.94
CA GLU A 373 -4.44 -3.16 -9.60
C GLU A 373 -3.77 -4.50 -9.23
N ASN A 374 -3.74 -5.45 -10.15
CA ASN A 374 -3.11 -6.75 -9.98
C ASN A 374 -2.90 -7.44 -11.35
N SER A 375 -2.22 -8.58 -11.37
CA SER A 375 -1.90 -9.33 -12.60
C SER A 375 -3.13 -9.80 -13.38
N SER A 376 -4.28 -10.02 -12.73
CA SER A 376 -5.53 -10.36 -13.45
C SER A 376 -6.11 -9.16 -14.19
N ARG A 377 -5.51 -7.97 -14.06
CA ARG A 377 -5.89 -6.75 -14.76
C ARG A 377 -4.90 -6.36 -15.85
N PHE A 378 -3.86 -7.15 -16.10
CA PHE A 378 -3.03 -7.01 -17.30
C PHE A 378 -3.90 -7.05 -18.57
N GLU A 379 -3.59 -6.19 -19.55
CA GLU A 379 -4.39 -5.96 -20.77
C GLU A 379 -5.85 -5.46 -20.55
N HIS A 380 -6.33 -5.35 -19.31
CA HIS A 380 -7.66 -4.82 -18.98
C HIS A 380 -7.57 -3.40 -18.45
N GLU A 381 -6.58 -3.13 -17.60
CA GLU A 381 -6.24 -1.81 -17.09
C GLU A 381 -4.96 -1.31 -17.75
N LEU A 382 -4.76 0.00 -17.70
CA LEU A 382 -3.64 0.63 -18.35
C LEU A 382 -3.04 1.68 -17.43
N THR A 383 -1.72 1.69 -17.32
CA THR A 383 -0.99 2.81 -16.72
C THR A 383 0.13 3.26 -17.64
N THR A 384 0.44 4.56 -17.61
CA THR A 384 1.46 5.17 -18.48
C THR A 384 1.96 6.49 -17.91
N GLY A 385 2.87 7.16 -18.61
CA GLY A 385 3.40 8.45 -18.19
C GLY A 385 4.73 8.83 -18.81
N THR A 386 5.14 10.05 -18.48
CA THR A 386 6.43 10.66 -18.84
C THR A 386 7.29 10.76 -17.58
N PHE A 387 8.54 10.35 -17.64
CA PHE A 387 9.51 10.47 -16.57
C PHE A 387 10.78 11.08 -17.15
N GLU A 388 10.87 12.42 -17.14
CA GLU A 388 11.89 13.14 -17.89
C GLU A 388 12.64 14.23 -17.11
N ASN A 389 13.95 14.30 -17.33
CA ASN A 389 14.82 15.37 -16.80
C ASN A 389 14.76 15.54 -15.27
N ASN A 390 14.48 14.46 -14.53
CA ASN A 390 14.31 14.53 -13.09
C ASN A 390 15.60 14.24 -12.32
N ASN A 391 15.66 14.71 -11.08
CA ASN A 391 16.60 14.21 -10.07
C ASN A 391 15.84 13.34 -9.06
N ILE A 392 16.26 12.10 -8.89
CA ILE A 392 15.52 11.09 -8.12
C ILE A 392 16.46 10.45 -7.07
N PRO A 393 16.81 11.19 -6.00
CA PRO A 393 17.70 10.70 -4.97
C PRO A 393 16.98 10.02 -3.80
N ASP A 394 17.66 9.09 -3.13
CA ASP A 394 17.34 8.64 -1.77
C ASP A 394 15.93 8.05 -1.56
N ASN A 395 15.22 7.67 -2.62
CA ASN A 395 13.97 6.93 -2.51
C ASN A 395 14.27 5.46 -2.18
N TYR A 396 13.25 4.70 -1.78
CA TYR A 396 13.44 3.26 -1.59
C TYR A 396 13.68 2.58 -2.95
N MET A 397 12.81 2.83 -3.92
CA MET A 397 13.06 2.64 -5.35
C MET A 397 12.83 3.96 -6.08
N GLY A 398 13.69 4.27 -7.05
CA GLY A 398 13.56 5.49 -7.84
C GLY A 398 12.37 5.47 -8.78
N PHE A 399 12.05 4.31 -9.38
CA PHE A 399 10.92 4.13 -10.28
C PHE A 399 10.45 2.68 -10.19
N TYR A 400 9.13 2.46 -10.10
CA TYR A 400 8.53 1.13 -10.18
C TYR A 400 7.32 1.15 -11.11
N SER A 401 7.24 0.18 -12.03
CA SER A 401 6.05 0.01 -12.87
C SER A 401 5.48 -1.42 -12.84
N PHE A 402 4.18 -1.60 -13.02
CA PHE A 402 3.54 -2.93 -13.08
C PHE A 402 2.33 -2.89 -14.02
N GLY A 403 2.44 -3.55 -15.18
CA GLY A 403 1.46 -3.46 -16.27
C GLY A 403 1.42 -2.09 -16.95
N ALA A 404 2.57 -1.41 -17.03
CA ALA A 404 2.67 -0.07 -17.64
C ALA A 404 3.03 -0.16 -19.12
N THR A 405 2.46 0.71 -19.97
CA THR A 405 2.83 0.75 -21.39
C THR A 405 3.20 2.12 -21.88
N GLY A 406 4.02 2.20 -22.93
CA GLY A 406 4.23 3.42 -23.71
C GLY A 406 4.88 4.55 -22.92
N MET A 407 5.64 4.24 -21.88
CA MET A 407 6.30 5.25 -21.05
C MET A 407 7.56 5.79 -21.72
N THR A 408 7.86 7.07 -21.46
CA THR A 408 9.14 7.68 -21.83
C THR A 408 9.93 7.98 -20.56
N ILE A 409 11.12 7.38 -20.43
CA ILE A 409 12.04 7.52 -19.31
C ILE A 409 13.35 8.10 -19.87
N ARG A 410 13.52 9.42 -19.79
CA ARG A 410 14.60 10.12 -20.49
C ARG A 410 15.29 11.21 -19.67
N GLY A 411 16.61 11.31 -19.76
CA GLY A 411 17.34 12.47 -19.22
C GLY A 411 17.37 12.53 -17.69
N ASN A 412 16.99 11.46 -16.98
CA ASN A 412 16.89 11.48 -15.53
C ASN A 412 18.24 11.16 -14.88
N ARG A 413 18.43 11.69 -13.66
CA ARG A 413 19.50 11.31 -12.75
C ARG A 413 18.86 10.56 -11.58
N VAL A 414 19.05 9.24 -11.52
CA VAL A 414 18.41 8.36 -10.53
C VAL A 414 19.50 7.73 -9.68
N TYR A 415 19.62 8.18 -8.43
CA TYR A 415 20.82 7.88 -7.65
C TYR A 415 20.60 7.70 -6.17
N ASN A 416 21.49 6.96 -5.51
CA ASN A 416 21.46 6.73 -4.06
C ASN A 416 20.11 6.19 -3.54
N ASN A 417 19.29 5.55 -4.38
CA ASN A 417 18.08 4.90 -3.93
C ASN A 417 18.44 3.63 -3.15
N MET A 418 17.63 3.28 -2.15
CA MET A 418 17.98 2.24 -1.18
C MET A 418 18.01 0.84 -1.80
N GLU A 419 17.16 0.57 -2.78
CA GLU A 419 17.04 -0.73 -3.47
C GLU A 419 17.37 -0.58 -4.96
N TYR A 420 16.42 -0.11 -5.78
CA TYR A 420 16.55 -0.02 -7.23
C TYR A 420 16.51 1.42 -7.73
N GLY A 421 17.25 1.72 -8.80
CA GLY A 421 17.09 2.97 -9.55
C GLY A 421 15.81 2.94 -10.38
N LEU A 422 15.82 2.17 -11.48
CA LEU A 422 14.66 1.92 -12.32
C LEU A 422 14.25 0.45 -12.24
N ASP A 423 13.02 0.18 -11.79
CA ASP A 423 12.43 -1.16 -11.75
C ASP A 423 11.14 -1.26 -12.60
N PRO A 424 11.25 -1.24 -13.95
CA PRO A 424 10.14 -1.63 -14.80
C PRO A 424 9.78 -3.10 -14.55
N HIS A 425 8.64 -3.34 -13.91
CA HIS A 425 8.24 -4.67 -13.46
C HIS A 425 7.12 -5.26 -14.34
N ASP A 426 6.74 -6.50 -14.04
CA ASP A 426 5.75 -7.37 -14.69
C ASP A 426 4.82 -6.73 -15.72
N ASP A 427 4.80 -7.31 -16.92
CA ASP A 427 3.95 -6.94 -18.05
C ASP A 427 4.08 -5.47 -18.51
N SER A 428 5.11 -4.76 -18.06
CA SER A 428 5.42 -3.43 -18.59
C SER A 428 6.10 -3.53 -19.96
N ASN A 429 5.68 -2.72 -20.93
CA ASN A 429 6.09 -2.86 -22.33
C ASN A 429 6.09 -1.51 -23.10
N ASN A 430 6.68 -1.49 -24.30
CA ASN A 430 6.74 -0.31 -25.19
C ASN A 430 7.40 0.94 -24.56
N PHE A 431 8.37 0.75 -23.67
CA PHE A 431 9.08 1.88 -23.05
C PHE A 431 10.18 2.42 -23.95
N ILE A 432 10.37 3.73 -23.90
CA ILE A 432 11.59 4.39 -24.38
C ILE A 432 12.42 4.74 -23.16
N VAL A 433 13.61 4.13 -23.01
CA VAL A 433 14.54 4.37 -21.91
C VAL A 433 15.88 4.83 -22.48
N GLU A 434 16.20 6.12 -22.36
CA GLU A 434 17.40 6.69 -22.98
C GLU A 434 17.98 7.87 -22.22
N ASN A 435 19.30 8.08 -22.34
CA ASN A 435 19.99 9.24 -21.79
C ASN A 435 19.80 9.44 -20.27
N ASN A 436 19.65 8.37 -19.49
CA ASN A 436 19.54 8.44 -18.03
C ASN A 436 20.92 8.18 -17.38
N GLU A 437 21.23 8.90 -16.31
CA GLU A 437 22.35 8.62 -15.40
C GLU A 437 21.84 7.87 -14.17
N ILE A 438 22.26 6.62 -13.99
CA ILE A 438 21.76 5.78 -12.90
C ILE A 438 22.94 5.20 -12.11
N PHE A 439 23.09 5.59 -10.84
CA PHE A 439 24.29 5.27 -10.08
C PHE A 439 24.07 5.29 -8.56
N GLY A 440 24.89 4.56 -7.80
CA GLY A 440 24.87 4.62 -6.33
C GLY A 440 23.64 3.99 -5.67
N ASN A 441 22.76 3.32 -6.41
CA ASN A 441 21.60 2.61 -5.85
C ASN A 441 22.07 1.33 -5.12
N GLY A 442 21.31 0.91 -4.10
CA GLY A 442 21.72 -0.17 -3.20
C GLY A 442 21.91 -1.53 -3.85
N ASN A 443 21.02 -1.90 -4.78
CA ASN A 443 21.04 -3.18 -5.49
C ASN A 443 21.36 -3.00 -6.98
N HIS A 444 20.36 -2.69 -7.81
CA HIS A 444 20.54 -2.47 -9.25
C HIS A 444 20.21 -1.03 -9.66
N GLY A 445 20.86 -0.59 -10.75
CA GLY A 445 20.54 0.65 -11.43
C GLY A 445 19.21 0.53 -12.13
#